data_AF-A0A2V5U320-F1
#
_entry.id   AF-A0A2V5U320-F1
#
_cell.length_a   1.000
_cell.length_b   1.000
_cell.length_c   1.000
_cell.angle_alpha   90.00
_cell.angle_beta   90.00
_cell.angle_gamma   90.00
#
_symmetry.space_group_name_H-M   'P 1'
#
loop_
_entity.id
_entity.type
_entity.pdbx_description
1 polymer ?
#
loop_
_entity_poly.entity_id
_entity_poly.type
_entity_poly.pdbx_seq_one_letter_code
_entity_poly.pdbx_strand_id
1 'polypeptide(L)'
;MRIRGVLVPVVTPFKADLSPDRQRFIRHCQWLVSQDCGLAAFGTTSEANSLSAEERKTLLDALVGAGIDPSRMMPGTGCCSITETVDLTAHAIQHGCGGVLMLPPFYYKNISEDGLFRYFSEVVQRVGDTRLK
;
A
#
# COMPACT_ATOMS: atom_id res chain seq x y z
N MET A 1 12.27 -9.31 -6.57
CA MET A 1 11.72 -9.67 -7.90
C MET A 1 11.34 -8.36 -8.59
N ARG A 2 11.54 -8.17 -9.90
CA ARG A 2 11.06 -6.92 -10.55
C ARG A 2 9.59 -7.09 -10.90
N ILE A 3 8.76 -6.13 -10.49
CA ILE A 3 7.35 -6.04 -10.90
C ILE A 3 7.30 -5.85 -12.43
N ARG A 4 6.40 -6.57 -13.09
CA ARG A 4 6.21 -6.57 -14.55
C ARG A 4 4.73 -6.49 -14.89
N GLY A 5 4.42 -6.04 -16.10
CA GLY A 5 3.05 -5.88 -16.58
C GLY A 5 2.42 -4.56 -16.16
N VAL A 6 1.08 -4.51 -16.19
CA VAL A 6 0.31 -3.31 -15.84
C VAL A 6 -0.05 -3.33 -14.36
N LEU A 7 0.35 -2.32 -13.60
CA LEU A 7 -0.16 -2.07 -12.23
C LEU A 7 -1.26 -1.03 -12.30
N VAL A 8 -2.47 -1.40 -11.86
CA VAL A 8 -3.63 -0.50 -11.86
C VAL A 8 -3.74 0.21 -10.52
N PRO A 9 -3.78 1.56 -10.49
CA PRO A 9 -4.19 2.30 -9.31
C PRO A 9 -5.63 1.97 -8.94
N VAL A 10 -5.84 1.32 -7.79
CA VAL A 10 -7.13 0.76 -7.41
C VAL A 10 -7.98 1.82 -6.70
N VAL A 11 -9.30 1.84 -6.94
CA VAL A 11 -10.22 2.66 -6.13
C VAL A 11 -10.66 1.93 -4.86
N THR A 12 -10.92 2.66 -3.78
CA THR A 12 -11.52 2.08 -2.56
C THR A 12 -13.01 2.41 -2.54
N PRO A 13 -13.92 1.43 -2.71
CA PRO A 13 -15.34 1.67 -2.56
C PRO A 13 -15.68 1.94 -1.08
N PHE A 14 -16.53 2.93 -0.83
CA PHE A 14 -17.05 3.27 0.50
C PHE A 14 -18.55 3.02 0.59
N LYS A 15 -19.04 2.76 1.81
CA LYS A 15 -20.46 2.71 2.13
C LYS A 15 -21.00 4.11 2.41
N ALA A 16 -22.31 4.22 2.59
CA ALA A 16 -22.97 5.48 2.92
C ALA A 16 -22.53 6.07 4.27
N ASP A 17 -22.04 5.23 5.19
CA ASP A 17 -21.48 5.65 6.49
C ASP A 17 -19.97 6.01 6.42
N LEU A 18 -19.42 6.12 5.21
CA LEU A 18 -18.00 6.39 4.93
C LEU A 18 -17.03 5.27 5.33
N SER A 19 -17.51 4.14 5.86
CA SER A 19 -16.64 2.98 6.09
C SER A 19 -16.26 2.30 4.77
N PRO A 20 -15.05 1.69 4.66
CA PRO A 20 -14.67 0.94 3.47
C PRO A 20 -15.62 -0.24 3.21
N ASP A 21 -16.11 -0.37 1.97
CA ASP A 21 -16.86 -1.54 1.53
C ASP A 21 -15.91 -2.65 1.09
N ARG A 22 -15.46 -3.43 2.08
CA ARG A 22 -14.56 -4.58 1.91
C ARG A 22 -15.02 -5.55 0.81
N GLN A 23 -16.31 -5.85 0.73
CA GLN A 23 -16.80 -6.84 -0.24
C GLN A 23 -16.75 -6.30 -1.68
N ARG A 24 -17.12 -5.02 -1.88
CA ARG A 24 -16.98 -4.37 -3.19
C ARG A 24 -15.51 -4.24 -3.59
N PHE A 25 -14.65 -3.89 -2.64
CA PHE A 25 -13.21 -3.78 -2.86
C PHE A 25 -12.60 -5.10 -3.35
N ILE A 26 -12.88 -6.22 -2.66
CA ILE A 26 -12.40 -7.55 -3.08
C ILE A 26 -12.88 -7.89 -4.50
N ARG A 27 -14.19 -7.72 -4.79
CA ARG A 27 -14.73 -8.01 -6.13
C ARG A 27 -14.07 -7.18 -7.21
N HIS A 28 -13.83 -5.90 -6.95
CA HIS A 28 -13.16 -5.01 -7.89
C HIS A 28 -11.72 -5.46 -8.16
N CYS A 29 -10.96 -5.78 -7.11
CA CYS A 29 -9.58 -6.27 -7.23
C CYS A 29 -9.51 -7.63 -7.96
N GLN A 30 -10.42 -8.56 -7.66
CA GLN A 30 -10.51 -9.84 -8.37
C GLN A 30 -10.80 -9.66 -9.86
N TRP A 31 -11.69 -8.72 -10.19
CA TRP A 31 -11.95 -8.37 -11.59
C TRP A 31 -10.69 -7.82 -12.26
N LEU A 32 -9.98 -6.88 -11.65
CA LEU A 32 -8.72 -6.35 -12.19
C LEU A 32 -7.68 -7.46 -12.43
N VAL A 33 -7.49 -8.35 -11.45
CA VAL A 33 -6.56 -9.50 -11.57
C VAL A 33 -6.99 -10.45 -12.69
N SER A 34 -8.30 -10.64 -12.91
CA SER A 34 -8.82 -11.44 -14.04
C SER A 34 -8.51 -10.82 -15.41
N GLN A 35 -8.26 -9.51 -15.46
CA GLN A 35 -7.80 -8.79 -16.66
C GLN A 35 -6.27 -8.76 -16.76
N ASP A 36 -5.58 -9.68 -16.08
CA ASP A 36 -4.13 -9.81 -15.99
C ASP A 36 -3.38 -8.57 -15.46
N CYS A 37 -4.06 -7.77 -14.62
CA CYS A 37 -3.44 -6.61 -13.98
C CYS A 37 -2.83 -6.95 -12.61
N GLY A 38 -1.74 -6.28 -12.26
CA GLY A 38 -1.29 -6.10 -10.89
C GLY A 38 -2.04 -4.94 -10.21
N LEU A 39 -1.94 -4.86 -8.89
CA LEU A 39 -2.73 -3.91 -8.08
C LEU A 39 -1.81 -2.91 -7.38
N ALA A 40 -1.99 -1.63 -7.67
CA ALA A 40 -1.42 -0.51 -6.91
C ALA A 40 -2.52 0.07 -6.01
N ALA A 41 -2.77 -0.57 -4.86
CA ALA A 41 -3.77 -0.11 -3.90
C ALA A 41 -3.18 0.91 -2.92
N PHE A 42 -4.05 1.65 -2.22
CA PHE A 42 -3.70 2.63 -1.19
C PHE A 42 -2.77 3.76 -1.67
N GLY A 43 -2.90 4.15 -2.93
CA GLY A 43 -2.39 5.43 -3.45
C GLY A 43 -3.44 6.54 -3.38
N THR A 44 -3.19 7.65 -4.08
CA THR A 44 -4.16 8.75 -4.20
C THR A 44 -5.50 8.29 -4.78
N THR A 45 -5.48 7.45 -5.81
CA THR A 45 -6.71 6.87 -6.42
C THR A 45 -7.54 6.05 -5.45
N SER A 46 -6.89 5.43 -4.46
CA SER A 46 -7.55 4.65 -3.42
C SER A 46 -8.02 5.52 -2.25
N GLU A 47 -7.79 6.83 -2.31
CA GLU A 47 -8.05 7.78 -1.22
C GLU A 47 -7.34 7.38 0.08
N ALA A 48 -6.07 6.98 0.00
CA ALA A 48 -5.34 6.44 1.15
C ALA A 48 -5.26 7.38 2.37
N ASN A 49 -5.25 8.70 2.14
CA ASN A 49 -5.26 9.69 3.21
C ASN A 49 -6.63 9.84 3.90
N SER A 50 -7.69 9.23 3.36
CA SER A 50 -9.02 9.12 3.98
C SER A 50 -9.16 7.84 4.82
N LEU A 51 -8.18 6.94 4.78
CA LEU A 51 -8.17 5.65 5.48
C LEU A 51 -7.18 5.68 6.65
N SER A 52 -7.56 5.08 7.76
CA SER A 52 -6.64 4.76 8.84
C SER A 52 -5.64 3.66 8.43
N ALA A 53 -4.53 3.52 9.17
CA ALA A 53 -3.61 2.39 9.01
C ALA A 53 -4.34 1.05 9.15
N GLU A 54 -5.19 0.91 10.16
CA GLU A 54 -5.89 -0.34 10.45
C GLU A 54 -6.90 -0.71 9.36
N GLU A 55 -7.59 0.26 8.75
CA GLU A 55 -8.43 0.00 7.58
C GLU A 55 -7.62 -0.50 6.39
N ARG A 56 -6.45 0.10 6.14
CA ARG A 56 -5.56 -0.33 5.05
C ARG A 56 -5.03 -1.75 5.27
N LYS A 57 -4.60 -2.08 6.50
CA LYS A 57 -4.17 -3.44 6.87
C LYS A 57 -5.31 -4.44 6.71
N THR A 58 -6.48 -4.14 7.29
CA THR A 58 -7.66 -5.01 7.23
C THR A 58 -8.11 -5.27 5.79
N LEU A 59 -8.03 -4.26 4.91
CA LEU A 59 -8.34 -4.43 3.49
C LEU A 59 -7.28 -5.26 2.77
N LEU A 60 -5.99 -5.08 3.07
CA LEU A 60 -4.91 -5.90 2.51
C LEU A 60 -5.06 -7.38 2.94
N ASP A 61 -5.26 -7.63 4.23
CA ASP A 61 -5.57 -8.95 4.79
C ASP A 61 -6.74 -9.60 4.05
N ALA A 62 -7.79 -8.82 3.78
CA ALA A 62 -8.97 -9.30 3.09
C ALA A 62 -8.72 -9.65 1.62
N LEU A 63 -7.85 -8.92 0.91
CA LEU A 63 -7.45 -9.28 -0.46
C LEU A 63 -6.64 -10.58 -0.48
N VAL A 64 -5.66 -10.72 0.41
CA VAL A 64 -4.84 -11.93 0.53
C VAL A 64 -5.72 -13.13 0.93
N GLY A 65 -6.58 -12.96 1.92
CA GLY A 65 -7.53 -13.99 2.36
C GLY A 65 -8.57 -14.37 1.29
N ALA A 66 -8.85 -13.49 0.33
CA ALA A 66 -9.70 -13.77 -0.82
C ALA A 66 -8.94 -14.45 -1.99
N GLY A 67 -7.69 -14.84 -1.78
CA GLY A 67 -6.88 -15.59 -2.74
C GLY A 67 -6.17 -14.74 -3.79
N ILE A 68 -6.09 -13.42 -3.62
CA ILE A 68 -5.32 -12.57 -4.51
C ILE A 68 -3.84 -12.73 -4.20
N ASP A 69 -3.05 -13.09 -5.23
CA ASP A 69 -1.61 -13.26 -5.11
C ASP A 69 -0.91 -11.94 -4.70
N PRO A 70 -0.33 -11.87 -3.49
CA PRO A 70 0.33 -10.65 -3.01
C PRO A 70 1.54 -10.26 -3.84
N SER A 71 2.21 -11.21 -4.53
CA SER A 71 3.36 -10.88 -5.39
C SER A 71 2.99 -9.95 -6.56
N ARG A 72 1.69 -9.84 -6.89
CA ARG A 72 1.13 -8.93 -7.90
C ARG A 72 0.66 -7.59 -7.33
N MET A 73 0.81 -7.36 -6.02
CA MET A 73 0.35 -6.17 -5.33
C MET A 73 1.50 -5.25 -4.91
N MET A 74 1.25 -3.95 -4.99
CA MET A 74 2.10 -2.88 -4.47
C MET A 74 1.23 -1.91 -3.66
N PRO A 75 0.89 -2.24 -2.40
CA PRO A 75 0.12 -1.35 -1.54
C PRO A 75 0.90 -0.08 -1.21
N GLY A 76 0.18 1.03 -1.10
CA GLY A 76 0.71 2.30 -0.63
C GLY A 76 0.85 2.34 0.89
N THR A 77 2.06 2.60 1.36
CA THR A 77 2.41 2.57 2.79
C THR A 77 2.94 3.90 3.31
N GLY A 78 3.30 4.82 2.42
CA GLY A 78 3.81 6.14 2.79
C GLY A 78 2.77 7.01 3.50
N CYS A 79 3.10 7.43 4.72
CA CYS A 79 2.30 8.32 5.56
C CYS A 79 3.13 9.52 6.02
N CYS A 80 2.48 10.56 6.57
CA CYS A 80 3.20 11.64 7.24
C CYS A 80 3.92 11.17 8.51
N SER A 81 3.39 10.13 9.16
CA SER A 81 3.96 9.52 10.35
C SER A 81 4.93 8.40 9.96
N ILE A 82 6.20 8.51 10.34
CA ILE A 82 7.20 7.48 10.03
C ILE A 82 6.91 6.15 10.74
N THR A 83 6.34 6.19 11.95
CA THR A 83 5.98 4.96 12.67
C THR A 83 4.88 4.20 11.95
N GLU A 84 3.89 4.92 11.43
CA GLU A 84 2.81 4.35 10.62
C GLU A 84 3.31 3.81 9.27
N THR A 85 4.20 4.56 8.61
CA THR A 85 4.85 4.09 7.38
C THR A 85 5.61 2.79 7.59
N VAL A 86 6.39 2.68 8.67
CA VAL A 86 7.14 1.45 9.01
C VAL A 86 6.19 0.28 9.26
N ASP A 87 5.14 0.50 10.03
CA ASP A 87 4.15 -0.51 10.40
C ASP A 87 3.39 -1.06 9.17
N LEU A 88 2.88 -0.17 8.31
CA LEU A 88 2.22 -0.56 7.05
C LEU A 88 3.18 -1.26 6.08
N THR A 89 4.42 -0.79 6.00
CA THR A 89 5.44 -1.40 5.14
C THR A 89 5.79 -2.80 5.62
N ALA A 90 6.04 -2.98 6.92
CA ALA A 90 6.33 -4.28 7.50
C ALA A 90 5.16 -5.26 7.27
N HIS A 91 3.92 -4.81 7.47
CA HIS A 91 2.73 -5.61 7.22
C HIS A 91 2.62 -6.05 5.74
N ALA A 92 2.79 -5.13 4.78
CA ALA A 92 2.79 -5.46 3.36
C ALA A 92 3.87 -6.49 2.98
N ILE A 93 5.08 -6.34 3.53
CA ILE A 93 6.19 -7.28 3.31
C ILE A 93 5.92 -8.64 3.94
N GLN A 94 5.30 -8.71 5.12
CA GLN A 94 4.90 -9.96 5.77
C GLN A 94 3.93 -10.78 4.90
N HIS A 95 3.01 -10.11 4.19
CA HIS A 95 2.13 -10.77 3.21
C HIS A 95 2.84 -11.18 1.91
N GLY A 96 4.10 -10.81 1.71
CA GLY A 96 4.83 -11.12 0.47
C GLY A 96 4.40 -10.24 -0.70
N CYS A 97 3.97 -9.00 -0.43
CA CYS A 97 3.66 -8.04 -1.50
C CYS A 97 4.87 -7.87 -2.43
N GLY A 98 4.62 -7.72 -3.74
CA GLY A 98 5.67 -7.56 -4.75
C GLY A 98 6.53 -6.32 -4.56
N GLY A 99 6.01 -5.33 -3.84
CA GLY A 99 6.71 -4.13 -3.37
C GLY A 99 5.77 -3.24 -2.56
N VAL A 100 6.19 -2.03 -2.25
CA VAL A 100 5.35 -1.00 -1.64
C VAL A 100 5.44 0.30 -2.43
N LEU A 101 4.34 1.05 -2.47
CA LEU A 101 4.31 2.41 -3.01
C LEU A 101 4.49 3.39 -1.85
N MET A 102 5.60 4.11 -1.82
CA MET A 102 5.89 5.02 -0.71
C MET A 102 5.97 6.46 -1.18
N LEU A 103 4.92 7.23 -0.84
CA LEU A 103 4.95 8.68 -1.01
C LEU A 103 6.00 9.27 -0.05
N PRO A 104 6.82 10.24 -0.48
CA PRO A 104 7.67 10.98 0.43
C PRO A 104 6.84 11.79 1.44
N PRO A 105 7.42 12.28 2.53
CA PRO A 105 6.71 13.15 3.46
C PRO A 105 6.17 14.37 2.70
N PHE A 106 4.86 14.57 2.74
CA PHE A 106 4.16 15.51 1.84
C PHE A 106 3.52 16.70 2.55
N TYR A 107 3.30 16.60 3.87
CA TYR A 107 2.70 17.68 4.66
C TYR A 107 3.68 18.82 4.89
N TYR A 108 4.86 18.52 5.45
CA TYR A 108 5.94 19.48 5.64
C TYR A 108 6.63 19.79 4.31
N LYS A 109 6.90 21.07 4.05
CA LYS A 109 7.47 21.56 2.79
C LYS A 109 8.97 21.82 2.93
N ASN A 110 9.65 21.96 1.80
CA ASN A 110 11.07 22.30 1.70
C ASN A 110 12.00 21.33 2.45
N ILE A 111 11.69 20.03 2.39
CA ILE A 111 12.57 18.99 2.92
C ILE A 111 13.83 18.92 2.04
N SER A 112 15.01 18.96 2.66
CA SER A 112 16.29 18.82 1.94
C SER A 112 16.44 17.42 1.36
N GLU A 113 17.29 17.28 0.34
CA GLU A 113 17.61 15.96 -0.25
C GLU A 113 18.15 14.97 0.80
N ASP A 114 19.03 15.44 1.70
CA ASP A 114 19.52 14.65 2.85
C ASP A 114 18.39 14.21 3.79
N GLY A 115 17.42 15.10 4.06
CA GLY A 115 16.26 14.77 4.88
C GLY A 115 15.38 13.72 4.24
N LEU A 116 15.17 13.83 2.92
CA LEU A 116 14.42 12.86 2.13
C LEU A 116 15.11 11.50 2.14
N PHE A 117 16.42 11.46 1.87
CA PHE A 117 17.23 10.24 1.93
C PHE A 117 17.13 9.57 3.30
N ARG A 118 17.31 10.34 4.39
CA ARG A 118 17.23 9.82 5.76
C ARG A 118 15.85 9.24 6.07
N TYR A 119 14.77 9.87 5.60
CA TYR A 119 13.43 9.32 5.78
C TYR A 119 13.28 7.93 5.14
N PHE A 120 13.66 7.78 3.87
CA PHE A 120 13.60 6.49 3.18
C PHE A 120 14.53 5.46 3.84
N SER A 121 15.76 5.85 4.18
CA SER A 121 16.74 4.97 4.84
C SER A 121 16.24 4.47 6.19
N GLU A 122 15.69 5.36 7.01
CA GLU A 122 15.15 5.03 8.33
C GLU A 122 13.98 4.04 8.24
N VAL A 123 13.05 4.24 7.28
CA VAL A 123 11.96 3.28 7.05
C VAL A 123 12.52 1.90 6.70
N VAL A 124 13.46 1.82 5.77
CA VAL A 124 14.07 0.54 5.36
C VAL A 124 14.79 -0.14 6.53
N GLN A 125 15.57 0.61 7.31
CA GLN A 125 16.29 0.10 8.47
C GLN A 125 15.35 -0.40 9.56
N ARG A 126 14.27 0.34 9.87
CA ARG A 126 13.31 -0.04 10.91
C ARG A 126 12.41 -1.21 10.51
N VAL A 127 12.10 -1.36 9.22
CA VAL A 127 11.42 -2.58 8.72
C VAL A 127 12.36 -3.78 8.83
N GLY A 128 13.65 -3.60 8.50
CA GLY A 128 14.69 -4.60 8.76
C GLY A 128 14.53 -5.92 8.00
N ASP A 129 13.74 -5.95 6.92
CA ASP A 129 13.47 -7.15 6.14
C ASP A 129 14.16 -7.09 4.77
N THR A 130 14.98 -8.09 4.47
CA THR A 130 15.73 -8.15 3.21
C THR A 130 14.87 -8.24 1.95
N ARG A 131 13.56 -8.50 2.05
CA ARG A 131 12.64 -8.50 0.90
C ARG A 131 12.30 -7.08 0.44
N LEU A 132 12.45 -6.08 1.31
CA LEU A 132 12.34 -4.67 0.96
C LEU A 132 13.66 -4.23 0.30
N LYS A 133 13.72 -4.24 -1.03
CA LYS A 133 14.91 -3.90 -1.84
C LYS A 133 14.59 -2.91 -2.95
#